data_AF-A0A4R1WQZ1-F1
#
_entry.id   AF-A0A4R1WQZ1-F1
#
_cell.length_a   1.000
_cell.length_b   1.000
_cell.length_c   1.000
_cell.angle_alpha   90.00
_cell.angle_beta   90.00
_cell.angle_gamma   90.00
#
_symmetry.space_group_name_H-M   'P 1'
#
loop_
_entity.id
_entity.type
_entity.pdbx_description
1 polymer ?
#
loop_
_entity_poly.entity_id
_entity_poly.type
_entity_poly.pdbx_seq_one_letter_code
_entity_poly.pdbx_strand_id
1 'polypeptide(L)'
;MSGGISFDSRHSWMVSGWIFEALVEEASVHAGPRSDVTYWLQVGLANNLVVLELREQQLAADMLEALRSAAESEVSKISSGEPAGTKDDQLYRGALLRLLEMIETYRNGSAGGS
;
A
#
# COMPACT_ATOMS: atom_id res chain seq x y z
N MET A 1 -17.29 -5.11 -1.98
CA MET A 1 -16.66 -3.83 -2.35
C MET A 1 -15.18 -4.07 -2.55
N SER A 2 -14.55 -3.45 -3.56
CA SER A 2 -13.11 -3.55 -3.85
C SER A 2 -12.42 -2.23 -3.54
N GLY A 3 -11.13 -2.28 -3.24
CA GLY A 3 -10.27 -1.10 -3.15
C GLY A 3 -9.06 -1.19 -4.08
N GLY A 4 -8.30 -0.12 -4.22
CA GLY A 4 -7.13 -0.11 -5.11
C GLY A 4 -6.05 0.92 -4.81
N ILE A 5 -4.87 0.69 -5.39
CA ILE A 5 -3.72 1.59 -5.35
C ILE A 5 -3.24 1.79 -6.79
N SER A 6 -3.24 3.04 -7.25
CA SER A 6 -2.67 3.45 -8.54
C SER A 6 -1.34 4.15 -8.31
N PHE A 7 -0.25 3.56 -8.82
CA PHE A 7 1.08 4.17 -8.82
C PHE A 7 1.20 5.15 -9.99
N ASP A 8 0.72 4.72 -11.17
CA ASP A 8 0.59 5.49 -12.39
C ASP A 8 -0.48 4.88 -13.31
N SER A 9 -0.71 5.49 -14.48
CA SER A 9 -1.63 5.01 -15.53
C SER A 9 -1.45 3.54 -16.02
N ARG A 10 -0.31 2.90 -15.76
CA ARG A 10 0.01 1.51 -16.17
C ARG A 10 0.10 0.56 -14.99
N HIS A 11 0.40 1.06 -13.81
CA HIS A 11 0.60 0.30 -12.59
C HIS A 11 -0.54 0.60 -11.64
N SER A 12 -1.58 -0.24 -11.68
CA SER A 12 -2.73 -0.17 -10.77
C SER A 12 -3.01 -1.55 -10.18
N TRP A 13 -3.18 -1.59 -8.87
CA TRP A 13 -3.49 -2.80 -8.11
C TRP A 13 -4.91 -2.71 -7.55
N MET A 14 -5.74 -3.71 -7.87
CA MET A 14 -7.11 -3.83 -7.36
C MET A 14 -7.23 -5.08 -6.49
N VAL A 15 -7.93 -4.94 -5.37
CA VAL A 15 -8.04 -6.01 -4.38
C VAL A 15 -9.38 -5.96 -3.63
N SER A 16 -9.69 -6.99 -2.85
CA SER A 16 -10.84 -7.00 -1.96
C SER A 16 -10.81 -5.81 -1.00
N GLY A 17 -11.95 -5.18 -0.75
CA GLY A 17 -12.04 -3.97 0.07
C GLY A 17 -11.44 -4.13 1.47
N TRP A 18 -11.64 -5.27 2.13
CA TRP A 18 -11.08 -5.53 3.46
C TRP A 18 -9.54 -5.65 3.46
N ILE A 19 -8.93 -6.13 2.37
CA ILE A 19 -7.46 -6.19 2.24
C ILE A 19 -6.92 -4.77 2.05
N PHE A 20 -7.60 -3.98 1.22
CA PHE A 20 -7.25 -2.59 0.99
C PHE A 20 -7.37 -1.76 2.28
N GLU A 21 -8.48 -1.91 3.02
CA GLU A 21 -8.72 -1.23 4.29
C GLU A 21 -7.63 -1.57 5.32
N ALA A 22 -7.38 -2.86 5.59
CA ALA A 22 -6.35 -3.30 6.52
C ALA A 22 -4.95 -2.75 6.16
N LEU A 23 -4.60 -2.78 4.87
CA LEU A 23 -3.32 -2.24 4.41
C LEU A 23 -3.22 -0.72 4.60
N VAL A 24 -4.27 0.04 4.27
CA VAL A 24 -4.22 1.51 4.36
C VAL A 24 -4.22 1.98 5.81
N GLU A 25 -4.91 1.25 6.69
CA GLU A 25 -4.83 1.46 8.14
C GLU A 25 -3.40 1.22 8.65
N GLU A 26 -2.78 0.09 8.33
CA GLU A 26 -1.40 -0.20 8.74
C GLU A 26 -0.40 0.78 8.12
N ALA A 27 -0.58 1.15 6.84
CA ALA A 27 0.24 2.19 6.19
C ALA A 27 0.11 3.55 6.89
N SER A 28 -1.06 3.87 7.44
CA SER A 28 -1.25 5.09 8.22
C SER A 28 -0.45 5.07 9.54
N VAL A 29 -0.26 3.90 10.15
CA VAL A 29 0.63 3.70 11.31
C VAL A 29 2.09 3.90 10.89
N HIS A 30 2.49 3.30 9.77
CA HIS A 30 3.85 3.39 9.24
C HIS A 30 4.22 4.78 8.69
N ALA A 31 3.24 5.63 8.35
CA ALA A 31 3.48 7.03 8.02
C ALA A 31 4.07 7.84 9.20
N GLY A 32 3.91 7.35 10.43
CA GLY A 32 4.47 7.98 11.63
C GLY A 32 3.99 9.42 11.83
N PRO A 33 4.89 10.39 12.10
CA PRO A 33 4.49 11.78 12.38
C PRO A 33 4.09 12.57 11.12
N ARG A 34 4.12 11.99 9.92
CA ARG A 34 3.75 12.65 8.66
C ARG A 34 2.23 12.75 8.50
N SER A 35 1.66 13.77 9.13
CA SER A 35 0.21 14.03 9.12
C SER A 35 -0.36 14.24 7.71
N ASP A 36 0.44 14.74 6.77
CA ASP A 36 0.11 14.88 5.36
C ASP A 36 -0.05 13.53 4.65
N VAL A 37 0.87 12.58 4.91
CA VAL A 37 0.82 11.21 4.39
C VAL A 37 -0.39 10.48 4.95
N THR A 38 -0.57 10.51 6.27
CA THR A 38 -1.74 9.90 6.93
C THR A 38 -3.04 10.48 6.40
N TYR A 39 -3.14 11.81 6.24
CA TYR A 39 -4.31 12.46 5.67
C TYR A 39 -4.66 11.90 4.29
N TRP A 40 -3.69 11.83 3.37
CA TRP A 40 -3.96 11.38 2.01
C TRP A 40 -4.24 9.86 1.91
N LEU A 41 -3.67 9.05 2.80
CA LEU A 41 -4.03 7.65 2.96
C LEU A 41 -5.49 7.50 3.41
N GLN A 42 -5.93 8.30 4.39
CA GLN A 42 -7.33 8.30 4.86
C GLN A 42 -8.32 8.82 3.80
N VAL A 43 -7.94 9.82 3.01
CA VAL A 43 -8.71 10.22 1.83
C VAL A 43 -8.84 9.05 0.85
N GLY A 44 -7.74 8.31 0.61
CA GLY A 44 -7.77 7.14 -0.25
C GLY A 44 -8.67 6.02 0.30
N LEU A 45 -8.62 5.79 1.62
CA LEU A 45 -9.48 4.83 2.31
C LEU A 45 -10.96 5.15 2.09
N ALA A 46 -11.36 6.42 2.34
CA ALA A 46 -12.73 6.88 2.16
C ALA A 46 -13.24 6.75 0.71
N ASN A 47 -12.33 6.80 -0.28
CA ASN A 47 -12.67 6.67 -1.70
C ASN A 47 -12.47 5.25 -2.24
N ASN A 48 -12.04 4.28 -1.42
CA ASN A 48 -11.60 2.96 -1.85
C ASN A 48 -10.49 2.99 -2.93
N LEU A 49 -9.69 4.06 -2.98
CA LEU A 49 -8.66 4.24 -4.00
C LEU A 49 -7.57 5.21 -3.53
N VAL A 50 -6.33 4.73 -3.45
CA VAL A 50 -5.13 5.57 -3.30
C VAL A 50 -4.54 5.84 -4.68
N VAL A 51 -4.36 7.11 -5.07
CA VAL A 51 -3.72 7.50 -6.33
C VAL A 51 -2.47 8.32 -6.04
N LEU A 52 -1.30 7.78 -6.38
CA LEU A 52 -0.01 8.40 -6.08
C LEU A 52 0.42 9.42 -7.14
N GLU A 53 0.16 9.17 -8.42
CA GLU A 53 0.57 10.05 -9.53
C GLU A 53 -0.04 11.47 -9.49
N LEU A 54 -1.15 11.65 -8.75
CA LEU A 54 -1.81 12.95 -8.58
C LEU A 54 -1.26 13.77 -7.41
N ARG A 55 -0.18 13.29 -6.76
CA ARG A 55 0.44 13.94 -5.61
C ARG A 55 1.78 14.55 -5.98
N GLU A 56 2.20 15.52 -5.17
CA GLU A 56 3.55 16.05 -5.25
C GLU A 56 4.57 14.91 -5.08
N GLN A 57 5.69 14.98 -5.81
CA GLN A 57 6.64 13.87 -5.93
C GLN A 57 7.12 13.33 -4.58
N GLN A 58 7.43 14.21 -3.63
CA GLN A 58 7.89 13.80 -2.29
C GLN A 58 6.75 13.12 -1.51
N LEU A 59 5.54 13.67 -1.54
CA LEU A 59 4.38 13.08 -0.89
C LEU A 59 4.03 11.71 -1.48
N ALA A 60 4.09 11.58 -2.81
CA ALA A 60 3.88 10.30 -3.49
C ALA A 60 4.93 9.25 -3.06
N ALA A 61 6.20 9.65 -2.96
CA ALA A 61 7.28 8.78 -2.50
C ALA A 61 7.09 8.36 -1.04
N ASP A 62 6.70 9.29 -0.17
CA ASP A 62 6.45 9.03 1.26
C ASP A 62 5.24 8.11 1.46
N MET A 63 4.15 8.31 0.71
CA MET A 63 2.99 7.41 0.71
C MET A 63 3.34 6.01 0.20
N LEU A 64 4.12 5.92 -0.88
CA LEU A 64 4.60 4.64 -1.41
C LEU A 64 5.44 3.89 -0.39
N GLU A 65 6.31 4.60 0.32
CA GLU A 65 7.18 4.03 1.34
C GLU A 65 6.40 3.55 2.58
N ALA A 66 5.37 4.28 2.99
CA ALA A 66 4.47 3.85 4.06
C ALA A 66 3.72 2.56 3.69
N LEU A 67 3.18 2.49 2.46
CA LEU A 67 2.51 1.29 1.94
C LEU A 67 3.46 0.08 1.85
N ARG A 68 4.69 0.29 1.37
CA ARG A 68 5.72 -0.75 1.30
C ARG A 68 6.07 -1.26 2.70
N SER A 69 6.33 -0.35 3.64
CA SER A 69 6.72 -0.69 5.01
C SER A 69 5.62 -1.47 5.73
N ALA A 70 4.34 -1.07 5.56
CA ALA A 70 3.21 -1.81 6.11
C ALA A 70 3.11 -3.22 5.53
N ALA A 71 3.20 -3.36 4.20
CA ALA A 71 3.15 -4.67 3.57
C ALA A 71 4.30 -5.59 4.01
N GLU A 72 5.53 -5.08 4.13
CA GLU A 72 6.69 -5.83 4.64
C GLU A 72 6.49 -6.25 6.10
N SER A 73 6.01 -5.34 6.95
CA SER A 73 5.73 -5.62 8.36
C SER A 73 4.68 -6.72 8.51
N GLU A 74 3.55 -6.60 7.83
CA GLU A 74 2.45 -7.56 7.91
C GLU A 74 2.85 -8.93 7.34
N VAL A 75 3.58 -8.97 6.22
CA VAL A 75 4.13 -10.24 5.69
C VAL A 75 5.08 -10.88 6.70
N SER A 76 5.91 -10.08 7.38
CA SER A 76 6.83 -10.58 8.41
C SER A 76 6.07 -11.16 9.60
N LYS A 77 5.08 -10.44 10.15
CA LYS A 77 4.21 -10.89 11.25
C LYS A 77 3.53 -12.21 10.91
N ILE A 78 2.86 -12.29 9.75
CA ILE A 78 2.15 -13.52 9.35
C ILE A 78 3.15 -14.67 9.14
N SER A 79 4.35 -14.39 8.63
CA SER A 79 5.37 -15.42 8.41
C SER A 79 6.04 -15.89 9.71
N SER A 80 6.04 -15.08 10.78
CA SER A 80 6.49 -15.49 12.12
C SER A 80 5.40 -16.22 12.93
N GLY A 81 4.19 -16.35 12.36
CA GLY A 81 3.04 -16.98 13.01
C GLY A 81 2.24 -16.01 13.90
N GLU A 82 2.54 -14.72 13.86
CA GLU A 82 1.73 -13.69 14.50
C GLU A 82 0.50 -13.37 13.62
N PRO A 83 -0.70 -13.30 14.19
CA PRO A 83 -1.88 -12.94 13.43
C PRO A 83 -1.84 -11.46 13.04
N ALA A 84 -2.18 -11.17 11.78
CA ALA A 84 -2.35 -9.79 11.30
C ALA A 84 -3.69 -9.17 11.73
N GLY A 85 -4.54 -9.94 12.43
CA GLY A 85 -5.87 -9.49 12.85
C GLY A 85 -6.86 -9.38 11.69
N THR A 86 -6.58 -10.03 10.56
CA THR A 86 -7.45 -9.98 9.38
C THR A 86 -8.38 -11.19 9.28
N LYS A 87 -9.33 -11.14 8.33
CA LYS A 87 -10.29 -12.22 8.10
C LYS A 87 -9.63 -13.53 7.66
N ASP A 88 -8.56 -13.43 6.87
CA ASP A 88 -7.82 -14.56 6.31
C ASP A 88 -6.37 -14.12 6.06
N ASP A 89 -5.49 -14.43 7.01
CA ASP A 89 -4.10 -13.99 6.99
C ASP A 89 -3.32 -14.59 5.81
N GLN A 90 -3.68 -15.78 5.30
CA GLN A 90 -3.00 -16.37 4.14
C GLN A 90 -3.37 -15.65 2.85
N LEU A 91 -4.65 -15.35 2.68
CA LEU A 91 -5.13 -14.55 1.54
C LEU A 91 -4.58 -13.12 1.60
N TYR A 92 -4.54 -12.52 2.79
CA TYR A 92 -3.96 -11.20 3.00
C TYR A 92 -2.47 -11.18 2.66
N ARG A 93 -1.68 -12.11 3.22
CA ARG A 93 -0.24 -12.26 2.92
C ARG A 93 0.02 -12.41 1.42
N GLY A 94 -0.74 -13.26 0.73
CA GLY A 94 -0.60 -13.42 -0.73
C GLY A 94 -0.84 -12.12 -1.50
N ALA A 95 -1.81 -11.33 -1.06
CA ALA A 95 -2.11 -10.02 -1.64
C ALA A 95 -0.99 -8.99 -1.37
N LEU A 96 -0.44 -8.97 -0.16
CA LEU A 96 0.69 -8.10 0.22
C LEU A 96 1.97 -8.42 -0.56
N LEU A 97 2.30 -9.71 -0.73
CA LEU A 97 3.44 -10.12 -1.55
C LEU A 97 3.31 -9.64 -3.00
N ARG A 98 2.10 -9.73 -3.58
CA ARG A 98 1.83 -9.20 -4.91
C ARG A 98 1.98 -7.69 -4.98
N LEU A 99 1.53 -6.96 -3.95
CA LEU A 99 1.73 -5.52 -3.87
C LEU A 99 3.22 -5.16 -3.87
N LEU A 100 4.03 -5.84 -3.06
CA LEU A 100 5.48 -5.60 -2.99
C LEU A 100 6.15 -5.82 -4.34
N GLU A 101 5.84 -6.91 -5.04
CA GLU A 101 6.34 -7.17 -6.40
C GLU A 101 5.96 -6.06 -7.39
N MET A 102 4.73 -5.53 -7.30
CA MET A 102 4.29 -4.40 -8.12
C MET A 102 5.04 -3.11 -7.80
N ILE A 103 5.29 -2.82 -6.52
CA ILE A 103 6.08 -1.66 -6.08
C ILE A 103 7.51 -1.74 -6.63
N GLU A 104 8.14 -2.92 -6.56
CA GLU A 104 9.48 -3.15 -7.11
C GLU A 104 9.49 -2.95 -8.63
N THR A 105 8.51 -3.49 -9.34
CA THR A 105 8.36 -3.32 -10.80
C THR A 105 8.23 -1.85 -11.18
N TYR A 106 7.37 -1.10 -10.48
CA TYR A 106 7.19 0.34 -10.69
C TYR A 106 8.49 1.13 -10.46
N ARG A 107 9.19 0.87 -9.35
CA ARG A 107 10.47 1.54 -9.02
C ARG A 107 11.55 1.26 -10.07
N ASN A 108 11.67 0.02 -10.52
CA ASN A 108 12.65 -0.38 -11.54
C ASN A 108 12.31 0.17 -12.93
N GLY A 109 11.03 0.23 -13.29
CA GLY A 109 10.57 0.85 -14.54
C GLY A 109 10.76 2.37 -14.57
N SER A 110 10.65 3.02 -13.41
CA SER A 110 10.85 4.47 -13.25
C SER A 110 12.32 4.89 -13.35
N ALA A 111 13.27 4.01 -12.98
CA ALA A 111 14.70 4.28 -13.03
C ALA A 111 15.31 4.24 -14.45
N GLY A 112 14.56 3.76 -15.46
CA GLY A 112 15.03 3.60 -16.84
C GLY A 112 14.63 4.73 -17.81
N GLY A 113 13.90 5.74 -17.35
CA GLY A 113 13.47 6.89 -18.16
C GLY A 113 14.39 8.09 -17.97
N SER A 114 15.51 8.10 -18.69
CA SER A 114 16.39 9.26 -18.89
C SER A 114 15.88 10.17 -20.01
#